data_AF-A0A4U5LUU9-F1
#
_entry.id   AF-A0A4U5LUU9-F1
#
_cell.length_a   1.000
_cell.length_b   1.000
_cell.length_c   1.000
_cell.angle_alpha   90.00
_cell.angle_beta   90.00
_cell.angle_gamma   90.00
#
_symmetry.space_group_name_H-M   'P 1'
#
loop_
_entity.id
_entity.type
_entity.pdbx_description
1 polymer ?
#
loop_
_entity_poly.entity_id
_entity_poly.type
_entity_poly.pdbx_seq_one_letter_code
_entity_poly.pdbx_strand_id
1 'polypeptide(L)'
;MTLLTQHLIGEPKRAIACFFNDGDKFEDAWKIIVERFGNKQLLMTSLRKTLNEARLRSEANIDQRNLLDTIRTIHIQMIKEIPSADTNYVMWEAILNKFPEKTRIELANRYNEEIKLYRDNITKLLEFLGNIIQRFFEIDYIANPYGSSGFTVPPAHEKRSSDAKKRTFGEQPLSSVPPRGRFISTPNPTWS
;
A
#
# COMPACT_ATOMS: atom_id res chain seq x y z
N MET A 1 8.42 -1.96 27.68
CA MET A 1 7.41 -1.65 26.63
C MET A 1 8.01 -1.56 25.22
N THR A 2 9.28 -1.19 25.04
CA THR A 2 9.98 -1.20 23.74
C THR A 2 10.43 -2.60 23.29
N LEU A 3 10.69 -3.52 24.22
CA LEU A 3 11.22 -4.85 23.91
C LEU A 3 10.27 -5.73 23.06
N LEU A 4 8.97 -5.75 23.33
CA LEU A 4 8.06 -6.67 22.63
C LEU A 4 7.87 -6.30 21.15
N THR A 5 7.70 -5.01 20.86
CA THR A 5 7.56 -4.47 19.49
C THR A 5 8.86 -4.50 18.69
N GLN A 6 10.01 -4.64 19.35
CA GLN A 6 11.31 -4.86 18.70
C GLN A 6 11.46 -6.30 18.18
N HIS A 7 10.82 -7.28 18.79
CA HIS A 7 10.91 -8.69 18.38
C HIS A 7 9.81 -9.12 17.40
N LEU A 8 8.81 -8.27 17.16
CA LEU A 8 7.67 -8.55 16.29
C LEU A 8 7.83 -7.86 14.95
N ILE A 9 7.58 -8.59 13.86
CA ILE A 9 7.75 -8.13 12.48
C ILE A 9 6.44 -8.33 11.72
N GLY A 10 6.03 -7.35 10.92
CA GLY A 10 4.88 -7.46 10.01
C GLY A 10 3.51 -7.37 10.69
N GLU A 11 2.58 -8.25 10.29
CA GLU A 11 1.20 -8.37 10.79
C GLU A 11 1.06 -8.36 12.33
N PRO A 12 1.82 -9.17 13.11
CA PRO A 12 1.76 -9.14 14.57
C PRO A 12 2.03 -7.75 15.16
N LYS A 13 2.97 -7.00 14.60
CA LYS A 13 3.31 -5.65 15.08
C LYS A 13 2.17 -4.65 14.81
N ARG A 14 1.49 -4.79 13.68
CA ARG A 14 0.29 -3.98 13.35
C ARG A 14 -0.90 -4.34 14.24
N ALA A 15 -1.10 -5.62 14.53
CA ALA A 15 -2.19 -6.06 15.39
C ALA A 15 -2.09 -5.48 16.80
N ILE A 16 -0.88 -5.47 17.40
CA ILE A 16 -0.66 -4.96 18.75
C ILE A 16 -0.81 -3.45 18.83
N ALA A 17 -0.47 -2.72 17.75
CA ALA A 17 -0.65 -1.27 17.69
C ALA A 17 -2.10 -0.83 18.01
N CYS A 18 -3.09 -1.66 17.69
CA CYS A 18 -4.51 -1.39 17.98
C CYS A 18 -4.90 -1.62 19.45
N PHE A 19 -4.10 -2.37 20.23
CA PHE A 19 -4.38 -2.66 21.64
C PHE A 19 -3.72 -1.68 22.62
N PHE A 20 -2.84 -0.78 22.13
CA PHE A 20 -2.04 0.14 22.96
C PHE A 20 -2.80 1.31 23.63
N ASN A 21 -4.13 1.37 23.54
CA ASN A 21 -4.90 2.46 24.18
C ASN A 21 -5.32 2.19 25.63
N ASP A 22 -5.34 0.93 26.10
CA ASP A 22 -5.68 0.59 27.49
C ASP A 22 -4.62 -0.35 28.07
N GLY A 23 -3.89 0.09 29.10
CA GLY A 23 -2.79 -0.66 29.73
C GLY A 23 -3.16 -2.03 30.31
N ASP A 24 -4.45 -2.30 30.51
CA ASP A 24 -4.97 -3.53 31.12
C ASP A 24 -5.16 -4.69 30.14
N LYS A 25 -4.97 -4.48 28.82
CA LYS A 25 -5.21 -5.51 27.79
C LYS A 25 -3.95 -6.25 27.33
N PHE A 26 -2.84 -6.13 28.06
CA PHE A 26 -1.56 -6.71 27.64
C PHE A 26 -1.58 -8.25 27.64
N GLU A 27 -2.19 -8.88 28.64
CA GLU A 27 -2.31 -10.34 28.70
C GLU A 27 -3.28 -10.88 27.65
N ASP A 28 -4.37 -10.16 27.36
CA ASP A 28 -5.27 -10.51 26.27
C ASP A 28 -4.61 -10.34 24.90
N ALA A 29 -3.85 -9.26 24.69
CA ALA A 29 -3.07 -9.05 23.47
C ALA A 29 -2.00 -10.14 23.32
N TRP A 30 -1.29 -10.50 24.39
CA TRP A 30 -0.32 -11.59 24.41
C TRP A 30 -0.96 -12.94 24.11
N LYS A 31 -2.11 -13.24 24.71
CA LYS A 31 -2.87 -14.47 24.46
C LYS A 31 -3.32 -14.54 23.00
N ILE A 32 -3.84 -13.45 22.43
CA ILE A 32 -4.20 -13.38 20.99
C ILE A 32 -2.96 -13.58 20.11
N ILE A 33 -1.81 -13.02 20.47
CA ILE A 33 -0.56 -13.21 19.71
C ILE A 33 -0.12 -14.67 19.76
N VAL A 34 -0.11 -15.29 20.95
CA VAL A 34 0.31 -16.68 21.13
C VAL A 34 -0.68 -17.64 20.46
N GLU A 35 -1.98 -17.36 20.53
CA GLU A 35 -3.02 -18.20 19.94
C GLU A 35 -3.04 -18.09 18.41
N ARG A 36 -2.83 -16.88 17.86
CA ARG A 36 -2.84 -16.63 16.41
C ARG A 36 -1.50 -16.88 15.71
N PHE A 37 -0.37 -16.58 16.36
CA PHE A 37 0.98 -16.69 15.80
C PHE A 37 1.83 -17.81 16.42
N GLY A 38 1.45 -18.36 17.59
CA GLY A 38 2.13 -19.51 18.19
C GLY A 38 1.74 -20.84 17.55
N ASN A 39 0.56 -20.91 16.91
CA ASN A 39 0.18 -22.07 16.10
C ASN A 39 0.74 -21.91 14.67
N LYS A 40 1.85 -22.59 14.40
CA LYS A 40 2.54 -22.57 13.10
C LYS A 40 1.65 -22.90 11.91
N GLN A 41 0.68 -23.81 12.07
CA GLN A 41 -0.22 -24.22 10.98
C GLN A 41 -1.23 -23.12 10.64
N LEU A 42 -1.82 -22.49 11.66
CA LEU A 42 -2.73 -21.35 11.49
C LEU A 42 -1.98 -20.15 10.89
N LEU A 43 -0.78 -19.87 11.39
CA LEU A 43 0.09 -18.83 10.86
C LEU A 43 0.39 -19.07 9.37
N MET A 44 0.86 -20.27 9.02
CA MET A 44 1.16 -20.66 7.63
C MET A 44 -0.06 -20.53 6.72
N THR A 45 -1.24 -20.93 7.20
CA THR A 45 -2.50 -20.77 6.46
C THR A 45 -2.82 -19.30 6.21
N SER A 46 -2.66 -18.44 7.22
CA SER A 46 -2.89 -17.00 7.07
C SER A 46 -1.88 -16.33 6.13
N LEU A 47 -0.60 -16.74 6.18
CA LEU A 47 0.45 -16.22 5.32
C LEU A 47 0.20 -16.62 3.86
N ARG A 48 -0.19 -17.88 3.61
CA ARG A 48 -0.59 -18.33 2.27
C ARG A 48 -1.81 -17.60 1.74
N LYS A 49 -2.82 -17.38 2.59
CA LYS A 49 -4.00 -16.59 2.23
C LYS A 49 -3.61 -15.15 1.83
N THR A 50 -2.82 -14.49 2.66
CA THR A 50 -2.34 -13.12 2.42
C THR A 50 -1.49 -13.05 1.15
N LEU A 51 -0.62 -14.04 0.91
CA LEU A 51 0.16 -14.16 -0.32
C LEU A 51 -0.73 -14.28 -1.55
N ASN A 52 -1.77 -15.09 -1.48
CA ASN A 52 -2.72 -15.29 -2.58
C ASN A 52 -3.53 -14.02 -2.87
N GLU A 53 -3.93 -13.29 -1.84
CA GLU A 53 -4.67 -12.03 -1.94
C GLU A 53 -3.81 -10.83 -2.36
N ALA A 54 -2.49 -10.88 -2.14
CA ALA A 54 -1.56 -9.86 -2.60
C ALA A 54 -1.63 -9.73 -4.13
N ARG A 55 -2.00 -8.54 -4.60
CA ARG A 55 -2.20 -8.23 -6.01
C ARG A 55 -1.54 -6.91 -6.37
N LEU A 56 -1.16 -6.82 -7.63
CA LEU A 56 -0.62 -5.60 -8.20
C LEU A 56 -1.74 -4.54 -8.35
N ARG A 57 -1.45 -3.30 -7.94
CA ARG A 57 -2.41 -2.18 -8.06
C ARG A 57 -2.40 -1.55 -9.45
N SER A 58 -1.22 -1.41 -10.03
CA SER A 58 -1.00 -0.96 -11.40
C SER A 58 0.31 -1.55 -11.94
N GLU A 59 0.52 -1.51 -13.25
CA GLU A 59 1.76 -1.98 -13.87
C GLU A 59 2.97 -1.08 -13.59
N ALA A 60 2.79 0.07 -12.92
CA ALA A 60 3.87 0.98 -12.59
C ALA A 60 4.98 0.29 -11.78
N ASN A 61 6.24 0.63 -12.05
CA ASN A 61 7.40 0.03 -11.40
C ASN A 61 7.37 0.14 -9.87
N ILE A 62 6.81 1.25 -9.35
CA ILE A 62 6.63 1.46 -7.90
C ILE A 62 5.64 0.47 -7.28
N ASP A 63 4.55 0.16 -7.96
CA ASP A 63 3.56 -0.80 -7.47
C ASP A 63 4.08 -2.23 -7.55
N GLN A 64 4.86 -2.55 -8.59
CA GLN A 64 5.57 -3.83 -8.67
C GLN A 64 6.56 -3.99 -7.53
N ARG A 65 7.30 -2.92 -7.17
CA ARG A 65 8.22 -2.94 -6.04
C ARG A 65 7.51 -3.15 -4.71
N ASN A 66 6.41 -2.43 -4.49
CA ASN A 66 5.59 -2.57 -3.28
C ASN A 66 5.02 -3.99 -3.12
N LEU A 67 4.56 -4.58 -4.23
CA LEU A 67 4.12 -5.97 -4.24
C LEU A 67 5.27 -6.93 -3.90
N LEU A 68 6.44 -6.76 -4.52
CA LEU A 68 7.62 -7.59 -4.27
C LEU A 68 8.03 -7.54 -2.79
N ASP A 69 8.09 -6.35 -2.19
CA ASP A 69 8.48 -6.18 -0.78
C ASP A 69 7.44 -6.79 0.18
N THR A 70 6.15 -6.73 -0.18
CA THR A 70 5.08 -7.44 0.54
C THR A 70 5.26 -8.94 0.49
N ILE A 71 5.47 -9.51 -0.71
CA ILE A 71 5.69 -10.95 -0.91
C ILE A 71 6.95 -11.41 -0.17
N ARG A 72 8.04 -10.65 -0.25
CA ARG A 72 9.30 -10.94 0.45
C ARG A 72 9.10 -10.98 1.96
N THR A 73 8.35 -10.04 2.52
CA THR A 73 8.04 -10.02 3.95
C THR A 73 7.27 -11.26 4.39
N ILE A 74 6.25 -11.66 3.61
CA ILE A 74 5.47 -12.88 3.88
C ILE A 74 6.38 -14.11 3.78
N HIS A 75 7.20 -14.20 2.73
CA HIS A 75 8.08 -15.34 2.49
C HIS A 75 9.12 -15.52 3.59
N ILE A 76 9.76 -14.44 4.04
CA ILE A 76 10.71 -14.45 5.17
C ILE A 76 10.05 -15.03 6.43
N GLN A 77 8.79 -14.68 6.70
CA GLN A 77 8.06 -15.24 7.84
C GLN A 77 7.77 -16.72 7.65
N MET A 78 7.43 -17.16 6.44
CA MET A 78 7.17 -18.56 6.14
C MET A 78 8.41 -19.43 6.33
N ILE A 79 9.57 -19.01 5.79
CA ILE A 79 10.82 -19.79 5.88
C ILE A 79 11.39 -19.80 7.30
N LYS A 80 11.15 -18.75 8.09
CA LYS A 80 11.55 -18.71 9.50
C LYS A 80 10.84 -19.79 10.32
N GLU A 81 9.57 -20.04 10.01
CA GLU A 81 8.78 -21.06 10.71
C GLU A 81 8.97 -22.46 10.14
N ILE A 82 9.06 -22.58 8.81
CA ILE A 82 9.22 -23.82 8.05
C ILE A 82 10.22 -23.58 6.89
N PRO A 83 11.51 -23.91 7.06
CA PRO A 83 12.53 -23.66 6.04
C PRO A 83 12.25 -24.32 4.67
N SER A 84 11.58 -25.48 4.66
CA SER A 84 11.20 -26.16 3.42
C SER A 84 10.13 -25.40 2.59
N ALA A 85 9.54 -24.33 3.14
CA ALA A 85 8.67 -23.45 2.39
C ALA A 85 9.40 -22.66 1.28
N ASP A 86 10.74 -22.60 1.29
CA ASP A 86 11.53 -21.91 0.26
C ASP A 86 11.55 -22.62 -1.10
N THR A 87 11.33 -23.94 -1.10
CA THR A 87 11.39 -24.78 -2.30
C THR A 87 9.98 -25.26 -2.66
N ASN A 88 9.29 -24.53 -3.52
CA ASN A 88 7.94 -24.87 -3.96
C ASN A 88 7.62 -24.30 -5.35
N TYR A 89 7.62 -25.16 -6.36
CA TYR A 89 7.33 -24.79 -7.74
C TYR A 89 5.95 -24.14 -7.94
N VAL A 90 4.91 -24.65 -7.29
CA VAL A 90 3.54 -24.13 -7.44
C VAL A 90 3.46 -22.69 -6.90
N MET A 91 4.11 -22.44 -5.77
CA MET A 91 4.18 -21.10 -5.18
C MET A 91 5.07 -20.16 -6.00
N TRP A 92 6.19 -20.67 -6.51
CA TRP A 92 7.07 -19.95 -7.42
C TRP A 92 6.29 -19.42 -8.64
N GLU A 93 5.51 -20.30 -9.29
CA GLU A 93 4.71 -19.95 -10.46
C GLU A 93 3.56 -19.00 -10.11
N ALA A 94 2.90 -19.22 -8.97
CA ALA A 94 1.86 -18.32 -8.47
C ALA A 94 2.38 -16.92 -8.15
N ILE A 95 3.60 -16.79 -7.60
CA ILE A 95 4.25 -15.50 -7.36
C ILE A 95 4.59 -14.83 -8.68
N LEU A 96 5.22 -15.55 -9.61
CA LEU A 96 5.61 -15.00 -10.91
C LEU A 96 4.41 -14.45 -11.68
N ASN A 97 3.27 -15.14 -11.63
CA ASN A 97 2.03 -14.74 -12.30
C ASN A 97 1.37 -13.48 -11.72
N LYS A 98 1.84 -12.95 -10.59
CA LYS A 98 1.35 -11.67 -10.03
C LYS A 98 2.04 -10.45 -10.67
N PHE A 99 3.10 -10.64 -11.44
CA PHE A 99 3.85 -9.56 -12.08
C PHE A 99 3.43 -9.37 -13.55
N PRO A 100 3.56 -8.16 -14.11
CA PRO A 100 3.19 -7.87 -15.50
C PRO A 100 3.96 -8.74 -16.50
N GLU A 101 3.36 -8.91 -17.68
CA GLU A 101 3.94 -9.71 -18.75
C GLU A 101 5.36 -9.27 -19.12
N LYS A 102 5.60 -7.95 -19.23
CA LYS A 102 6.94 -7.38 -19.48
C LYS A 102 7.98 -7.90 -18.48
N THR A 103 7.64 -7.96 -17.19
CA THR A 103 8.52 -8.43 -16.12
C THR A 103 8.79 -9.93 -16.24
N ARG A 104 7.76 -10.72 -16.56
CA ARG A 104 7.87 -12.17 -16.80
C ARG A 104 8.72 -12.48 -18.03
N ILE A 105 8.55 -11.72 -19.12
CA ILE A 105 9.35 -11.84 -20.34
C ILE A 105 10.80 -11.48 -20.06
N GLU A 106 11.09 -10.39 -19.34
CA GLU A 106 12.47 -10.03 -19.00
C GLU A 106 13.13 -11.12 -18.14
N LEU A 107 12.39 -11.75 -17.23
CA LEU A 107 12.86 -12.92 -16.48
C LEU A 107 13.14 -14.13 -17.39
N ALA A 108 12.25 -14.41 -18.34
CA ALA A 108 12.40 -15.50 -19.31
C ALA A 108 13.50 -15.24 -20.35
N ASN A 109 13.76 -14.00 -20.73
CA ASN A 109 14.89 -13.64 -21.59
C ASN A 109 16.22 -13.83 -20.85
N ARG A 110 16.18 -13.70 -19.53
CA ARG A 110 17.32 -13.93 -18.64
C ARG A 110 17.44 -15.37 -18.17
N TYR A 111 16.66 -16.30 -18.74
CA TYR A 111 16.61 -17.73 -18.40
C TYR A 111 17.94 -18.43 -18.77
N ASN A 112 18.97 -18.06 -18.03
CA ASN A 112 20.29 -18.66 -18.02
C ASN A 112 20.24 -19.98 -17.23
N GLU A 113 21.35 -20.73 -17.25
CA GLU A 113 21.48 -21.99 -16.50
C GLU A 113 21.23 -21.81 -14.98
N GLU A 114 21.48 -20.61 -14.45
CA GLU A 114 21.23 -20.27 -13.04
C GLU A 114 19.73 -20.24 -12.71
N ILE A 115 18.89 -19.59 -13.53
CA ILE A 115 17.43 -19.57 -13.31
C ILE A 115 16.82 -20.97 -13.44
N LYS A 116 17.32 -21.80 -14.36
CA LYS A 116 16.89 -23.20 -14.52
C LYS A 116 17.13 -24.01 -13.23
N LEU A 117 18.27 -23.79 -12.59
CA LEU A 117 18.65 -24.48 -11.35
C LEU A 117 17.74 -24.11 -10.17
N TYR A 118 17.12 -22.93 -10.21
CA TYR A 118 16.32 -22.37 -9.11
C TYR A 118 14.82 -22.27 -9.42
N ARG A 119 14.30 -23.12 -10.32
CA ARG A 119 12.90 -23.08 -10.80
C ARG A 119 11.84 -23.35 -9.72
N ASP A 120 12.25 -23.71 -8.52
CA ASP A 120 11.41 -23.95 -7.35
C ASP A 120 11.84 -23.11 -6.14
N ASN A 121 12.95 -22.37 -6.22
CA ASN A 121 13.46 -21.56 -5.12
C ASN A 121 12.83 -20.16 -5.16
N ILE A 122 11.99 -19.88 -4.17
CA ILE A 122 11.24 -18.63 -4.08
C ILE A 122 12.14 -17.46 -3.73
N THR A 123 13.13 -17.64 -2.83
CA THR A 123 14.08 -16.57 -2.50
C THR A 123 14.82 -16.07 -3.74
N LYS A 124 15.31 -17.00 -4.57
CA LYS A 124 15.98 -16.68 -5.84
C LYS A 124 15.05 -16.00 -6.83
N LEU A 125 13.81 -16.44 -6.95
CA LEU A 125 12.80 -15.74 -7.74
C LEU A 125 12.65 -14.27 -7.31
N LEU A 126 12.51 -14.02 -6.00
CA LEU A 126 12.33 -12.67 -5.45
C LEU A 126 13.59 -11.79 -5.63
N GLU A 127 14.78 -12.37 -5.62
CA GLU A 127 16.03 -11.69 -5.99
C GLU A 127 16.02 -11.28 -7.46
N PHE A 128 15.72 -12.21 -8.38
CA PHE A 128 15.69 -11.93 -9.82
C PHE A 128 14.64 -10.88 -10.19
N LEU A 129 13.42 -10.99 -9.64
CA LEU A 129 12.36 -9.99 -9.82
C LEU A 129 12.79 -8.63 -9.29
N GLY A 130 13.48 -8.58 -8.15
CA GLY A 130 14.02 -7.35 -7.59
C GLY A 130 15.01 -6.66 -8.52
N ASN A 131 15.92 -7.42 -9.13
CA ASN A 131 16.91 -6.90 -10.08
C ASN A 131 16.26 -6.39 -11.37
N ILE A 132 15.24 -7.10 -11.88
CA ILE A 132 14.49 -6.68 -13.08
C ILE A 132 13.75 -5.36 -12.83
N ILE A 133 13.03 -5.27 -11.72
CA ILE A 133 12.27 -4.06 -11.37
C ILE A 133 13.22 -2.88 -11.16
N GLN A 134 14.35 -3.10 -10.49
CA GLN A 134 15.38 -2.07 -10.31
C GLN A 134 15.90 -1.54 -11.66
N ARG A 135 16.14 -2.43 -12.62
CA ARG A 135 16.55 -2.05 -13.97
C ARG A 135 15.50 -1.21 -14.69
N PHE A 136 14.21 -1.51 -14.50
CA PHE A 136 13.16 -0.67 -15.09
C PHE A 136 13.18 0.75 -14.55
N PHE A 137 13.45 0.95 -13.26
CA PHE A 137 13.67 2.29 -12.71
C PHE A 137 14.88 3.00 -13.33
N GLU A 138 15.98 2.29 -13.54
CA GLU A 138 17.18 2.84 -14.18
C GLU A 138 16.91 3.27 -15.62
N ILE A 139 16.18 2.44 -16.39
CA ILE A 139 15.80 2.75 -17.77
C ILE A 139 14.86 3.96 -17.81
N ASP A 140 13.85 4.01 -16.94
CA ASP A 140 12.93 5.15 -16.86
C ASP A 140 13.65 6.44 -16.49
N TYR A 141 14.62 6.38 -15.57
CA TYR A 141 15.46 7.51 -15.17
C TYR A 141 16.35 8.00 -16.32
N ILE A 142 16.96 7.09 -17.08
CA ILE A 142 17.78 7.45 -18.25
C ILE A 142 16.91 8.03 -19.38
N ALA A 143 15.73 7.44 -19.61
CA ALA A 143 14.81 7.88 -20.66
C ALA A 143 14.12 9.20 -20.31
N ASN A 144 13.97 9.51 -19.02
CA ASN A 144 13.35 10.74 -18.54
C ASN A 144 14.05 11.28 -17.28
N PRO A 145 15.25 11.86 -17.42
CA PRO A 145 16.06 12.35 -16.29
C PRO A 145 15.40 13.52 -15.54
N TYR A 146 14.34 14.10 -16.11
CA TYR A 146 13.58 15.22 -15.56
C TYR A 146 12.12 14.89 -15.29
N GLY A 147 11.76 13.61 -15.16
CA GLY A 147 10.38 13.13 -15.03
C GLY A 147 9.52 13.96 -14.06
N SER A 148 8.71 14.84 -14.65
CA SER A 148 7.59 15.61 -14.09
C SER A 148 7.58 15.73 -12.57
N SER A 149 8.51 16.51 -12.02
CA SER A 149 8.22 17.19 -10.77
C SER A 149 7.10 18.18 -11.08
N GLY A 150 5.88 17.83 -10.69
CA GLY A 150 4.71 18.70 -10.74
C GLY A 150 4.83 19.90 -9.80
N PHE A 151 5.90 20.69 -9.91
CA PHE A 151 5.87 22.08 -9.52
C PHE A 151 5.08 22.82 -10.59
N THR A 152 3.76 22.81 -10.45
CA THR A 152 2.92 23.84 -11.06
C THR A 152 3.41 25.16 -10.47
N VAL A 153 4.21 25.89 -11.25
CA VAL A 153 4.50 27.29 -10.95
C VAL A 153 3.14 27.98 -10.89
N PRO A 154 2.74 28.58 -9.76
CA PRO A 154 1.50 29.35 -9.71
C PRO A 154 1.57 30.39 -10.84
N PRO A 155 0.49 30.58 -11.62
CA PRO A 155 0.50 31.61 -12.65
C PRO A 155 0.89 32.93 -12.00
N ALA A 156 1.89 33.59 -12.59
CA ALA A 156 2.41 34.85 -12.09
C ALA A 156 1.23 35.79 -11.85
N HIS A 157 1.09 36.25 -10.61
CA HIS A 157 0.11 37.26 -10.22
C HIS A 157 0.19 38.42 -11.22
N GLU A 158 -0.82 38.54 -12.08
CA GLU A 158 -1.03 39.75 -12.87
C GLU A 158 -1.11 40.91 -11.89
N LYS A 159 -0.24 41.90 -12.15
CA LYS A 159 -0.10 43.12 -11.39
C LYS A 159 -1.49 43.73 -11.20
N ARG A 160 -1.93 43.80 -9.94
CA ARG A 160 -3.09 44.61 -9.54
C ARG A 160 -2.82 46.04 -10.01
N SER A 161 -3.54 46.46 -11.04
CA SER A 161 -3.62 47.85 -11.44
C SER A 161 -4.26 48.64 -10.30
N SER A 162 -3.52 49.64 -9.84
CA SER A 162 -3.93 50.60 -8.83
C SER A 162 -4.92 51.60 -9.45
N ASP A 163 -6.20 51.48 -9.12
CA ASP A 163 -7.14 52.59 -9.22
C ASP A 163 -7.90 52.75 -7.90
N ALA A 164 -7.19 53.32 -6.93
CA ALA A 164 -7.79 53.92 -5.76
C ALA A 164 -8.33 55.31 -6.15
N LYS A 165 -9.63 55.43 -6.40
CA LYS A 165 -10.29 56.73 -6.48
C LYS A 165 -11.56 56.77 -5.62
N LYS A 166 -11.39 57.46 -4.49
CA LYS A 166 -12.36 58.25 -3.71
C LYS A 166 -13.35 57.50 -2.81
N ARG A 167 -13.05 57.63 -1.51
CA ARG A 167 -14.00 57.62 -0.40
C ARG A 167 -15.03 58.74 -0.58
N THR A 168 -16.28 58.48 -0.21
CA THR A 168 -17.08 59.44 0.55
C THR A 168 -17.94 58.68 1.56
N PHE A 169 -17.72 59.03 2.82
CA PHE A 169 -18.48 58.67 4.01
C PHE A 169 -19.84 59.38 3.98
N GLY A 170 -20.91 58.69 4.35
CA GLY A 170 -22.21 59.31 4.63
C GLY A 170 -23.36 58.32 4.51
N GLU A 171 -24.05 58.08 5.62
CA GLU A 171 -25.38 57.45 5.77
C GLU A 171 -25.44 55.92 5.96
N GLN A 172 -25.52 55.53 7.24
CA GLN A 172 -26.34 54.42 7.74
C GLN A 172 -27.58 55.02 8.44
N PRO A 173 -28.63 54.27 8.82
CA PRO A 173 -29.16 53.00 8.28
C PRO A 173 -30.72 53.04 8.13
N LEU A 174 -31.32 52.10 7.40
CA LEU A 174 -32.74 51.77 7.60
C LEU A 174 -32.94 50.24 7.74
N SER A 175 -33.43 49.89 8.92
CA SER A 175 -34.02 48.62 9.31
C SER A 175 -35.30 48.35 8.51
N SER A 176 -35.53 47.10 8.09
CA SER A 176 -36.78 46.36 8.38
C SER A 176 -36.83 44.98 7.67
N VAL A 177 -36.81 43.91 8.48
CA VAL A 177 -37.67 42.70 8.43
C VAL A 177 -37.77 41.85 7.13
N PRO A 178 -37.64 40.50 7.20
CA PRO A 178 -37.78 39.59 6.06
C PRO A 178 -39.22 39.10 5.84
N PRO A 179 -39.65 38.71 4.62
CA PRO A 179 -40.90 37.98 4.43
C PRO A 179 -40.71 36.45 4.50
N ARG A 180 -41.61 35.85 5.28
CA ARG A 180 -41.88 34.42 5.53
C ARG A 180 -42.40 33.64 4.32
N GLY A 181 -42.16 32.33 4.37
CA GLY A 181 -43.07 31.25 3.89
C GLY A 181 -42.70 30.67 2.52
N ARG A 182 -42.74 29.36 2.26
CA ARG A 182 -43.56 28.29 2.86
C ARG A 182 -42.82 26.94 2.83
N PHE A 183 -43.02 26.19 3.91
CA PHE A 183 -43.00 24.73 3.96
C PHE A 183 -44.04 24.15 3.00
N ILE A 184 -43.69 23.12 2.23
CA ILE A 184 -44.64 22.09 1.83
C ILE A 184 -44.00 20.72 2.10
N SER A 185 -44.59 20.07 3.08
CA SER A 185 -44.34 18.73 3.58
C SER A 185 -45.10 17.66 2.79
N THR A 186 -44.61 16.41 2.91
CA THR A 186 -45.32 15.10 2.83
C THR A 186 -45.45 14.39 1.46
N PRO A 187 -45.67 13.06 1.44
CA PRO A 187 -45.11 12.02 2.32
C PRO A 187 -44.62 10.74 1.56
N ASN A 188 -43.90 9.89 2.29
CA ASN A 188 -43.69 8.46 1.97
C ASN A 188 -45.02 7.67 2.00
N PRO A 189 -45.11 6.52 1.30
CA PRO A 189 -45.58 5.33 2.02
C PRO A 189 -44.88 4.00 1.66
N THR A 190 -44.57 3.28 2.74
CA THR A 190 -44.68 1.84 3.04
C THR A 190 -44.40 0.76 1.99
N TRP A 191 -43.56 -0.17 2.45
CA TRP A 191 -43.34 -1.51 1.94
C TRP A 191 -44.54 -2.42 2.23
N SER A 192 -44.81 -3.33 1.31
CA SER A 192 -45.64 -4.53 1.45
C SER A 192 -44.84 -5.74 1.00
#